data_AF-A0A367U5F1-F1
#
_entry.id   AF-A0A367U5F1-F1
#
_cell.length_a   1.000
_cell.length_b   1.000
_cell.length_c   1.000
_cell.angle_alpha   90.00
_cell.angle_beta   90.00
_cell.angle_gamma   90.00
#
_symmetry.space_group_name_H-M   'P 1'
#
loop_
_entity.id
_entity.type
_entity.pdbx_description
1 polymer ?
#
loop_
_entity_poly.entity_id
_entity_poly.type
_entity_poly.pdbx_seq_one_letter_code
_entity_poly.pdbx_strand_id
1 'polypeptide(L)'
;MGVVFKATGGAGVGFAGDGERTVFPFQFAVFGSDDVAVRVDGKPVTTGFHVALNDGEDAPGGAVIFEVAPSVGAAISIRRYLRLRRLSAYGSSASPRGDAVDRDLDYLTAALGDVDQAMRGSLRLDPADQDAGDLALPRMVPGRALMWNDQGDGLANGPDAGEIAS
;
A
#
# COMPACT_ATOMS: atom_id res chain seq x y z
N MET A 1 26.18 3.31 -13.00
CA MET A 1 26.43 2.34 -11.91
C MET A 1 25.12 2.28 -11.17
N GLY A 2 24.38 1.17 -11.26
CA GLY A 2 23.00 1.09 -10.78
C GLY A 2 22.93 1.30 -9.28
N VAL A 3 22.08 2.22 -8.84
CA VAL A 3 21.75 2.35 -7.42
C VAL A 3 20.96 1.12 -7.00
N VAL A 4 21.52 0.36 -6.07
CA VAL A 4 20.80 -0.67 -5.33
C VAL A 4 19.75 0.02 -4.46
N PHE A 5 18.52 -0.47 -4.45
CA PHE A 5 17.50 -0.02 -3.51
C PHE A 5 17.98 -0.14 -2.06
N LYS A 6 18.42 0.99 -1.49
CA LYS A 6 18.78 1.13 -0.07
C LYS A 6 17.61 1.74 0.67
N ALA A 7 16.51 0.99 0.84
CA ALA A 7 15.41 1.47 1.68
C ALA A 7 15.87 1.67 3.12
N THR A 8 16.11 2.92 3.48
CA THR A 8 16.40 3.35 4.85
C THR A 8 15.28 4.30 5.28
N GLY A 9 14.04 3.80 5.37
CA GLY A 9 12.86 4.59 5.73
C GLY A 9 11.54 3.88 5.44
N GLY A 10 10.48 4.23 6.19
CA GLY A 10 9.12 3.70 5.95
C GLY A 10 8.57 4.13 4.58
N ALA A 11 7.72 3.29 3.97
CA ALA A 11 7.10 3.54 2.66
C ALA A 11 5.94 4.56 2.71
N GLY A 12 6.01 5.53 3.62
CA GLY A 12 4.95 6.49 3.86
C GLY A 12 5.34 7.59 4.85
N VAL A 13 4.63 8.71 4.75
CA VAL A 13 4.76 9.88 5.61
C VAL A 13 3.37 10.48 5.89
N GLY A 14 3.21 11.06 7.08
CA GLY A 14 1.99 11.77 7.49
C GLY A 14 2.27 13.26 7.69
N PHE A 15 1.28 14.08 7.35
CA PHE A 15 1.30 15.54 7.56
C PHE A 15 -0.04 16.02 8.13
N ALA A 16 -0.02 17.21 8.73
CA ALA A 16 -1.21 17.97 9.06
C ALA A 16 -1.34 19.16 8.10
N GLY A 17 -2.56 19.40 7.62
CA GLY A 17 -2.92 20.61 6.90
C GLY A 17 -2.94 21.82 7.81
N ASP A 18 -2.53 22.96 7.27
CA ASP A 18 -2.50 24.28 7.93
C ASP A 18 -3.39 25.31 7.21
N GLY A 19 -4.07 24.91 6.13
CA GLY A 19 -4.90 25.81 5.31
C GLY A 19 -4.11 26.70 4.33
N GLU A 20 -2.78 26.63 4.31
CA GLU A 20 -1.94 27.50 3.47
C GLU A 20 -0.93 26.72 2.61
N ARG A 21 -0.27 25.70 3.18
CA ARG A 21 0.73 24.88 2.50
C ARG A 21 0.09 23.94 1.49
N THR A 22 0.59 23.99 0.26
CA THR A 22 0.18 23.10 -0.84
C THR A 22 1.21 22.01 -1.14
N VAL A 23 2.46 22.18 -0.74
CA VAL A 23 3.57 21.27 -1.10
C VAL A 23 3.95 20.38 0.09
N PHE A 24 3.90 19.06 -0.13
CA PHE A 24 4.16 18.04 0.89
C PHE A 24 5.22 17.04 0.37
N PRO A 25 6.48 17.13 0.84
CA PRO A 25 7.57 16.31 0.33
C PRO A 25 7.51 14.86 0.86
N PHE A 26 8.08 13.93 0.13
CA PHE A 26 8.33 12.55 0.57
C PHE A 26 9.71 12.09 0.09
N GLN A 27 10.32 11.15 0.81
CA GLN A 27 11.70 10.69 0.54
C GLN A 27 11.80 9.20 0.20
N PHE A 28 10.69 8.45 0.28
CA PHE A 28 10.69 7.04 -0.09
C PHE A 28 10.71 6.88 -1.61
N ALA A 29 11.36 5.82 -2.08
CA ALA A 29 11.49 5.51 -3.50
C ALA A 29 10.16 5.03 -4.10
N VAL A 30 9.83 5.55 -5.29
CA VAL A 30 8.71 5.18 -6.15
C VAL A 30 9.21 5.04 -7.60
N PHE A 31 8.46 4.34 -8.46
CA PHE A 31 8.91 4.03 -9.83
C PHE A 31 8.15 4.82 -10.91
N GLY A 32 7.21 5.66 -10.47
CA GLY A 32 6.41 6.60 -11.25
C GLY A 32 5.46 7.37 -10.33
N SER A 33 4.85 8.44 -10.84
CA SER A 33 3.86 9.24 -10.09
C SER A 33 2.66 8.41 -9.63
N ASP A 34 2.28 7.43 -10.44
CA ASP A 34 1.11 6.56 -10.20
C ASP A 34 1.33 5.57 -9.05
N ASP A 35 2.58 5.44 -8.57
CA ASP A 35 2.93 4.62 -7.40
C ASP A 35 2.77 5.40 -6.07
N VAL A 36 2.26 6.65 -6.10
CA VAL A 36 1.99 7.47 -4.91
C VAL A 36 0.49 7.49 -4.61
N ALA A 37 0.14 6.99 -3.43
CA ALA A 37 -1.21 7.07 -2.89
C ALA A 37 -1.34 8.20 -1.87
N VAL A 38 -2.35 9.05 -2.05
CA VAL A 38 -2.67 10.16 -1.15
C VAL A 38 -4.00 9.89 -0.47
N ARG A 39 -4.03 10.10 0.85
CA ARG A 39 -5.25 10.09 1.66
C ARG A 39 -5.37 11.39 2.45
N VAL A 40 -6.58 11.89 2.56
CA VAL A 40 -6.94 13.02 3.44
C VAL A 40 -8.05 12.55 4.36
N ASP A 41 -7.86 12.68 5.67
CA ASP A 41 -8.78 12.21 6.72
C ASP A 41 -9.17 10.73 6.54
N GLY A 42 -8.18 9.91 6.18
CA GLY A 42 -8.33 8.47 5.93
C GLY A 42 -8.96 8.10 4.58
N LYS A 43 -9.49 9.07 3.82
CA LYS A 43 -10.15 8.83 2.53
C LYS A 43 -9.15 8.94 1.37
N PRO A 44 -9.14 7.99 0.42
CA PRO A 44 -8.29 8.10 -0.76
C PRO A 44 -8.70 9.30 -1.62
N VAL A 45 -7.71 10.05 -2.08
CA VAL A 45 -7.87 11.19 -3.00
C VAL A 45 -7.09 10.87 -4.27
N THR A 46 -7.71 11.09 -5.43
CA THR A 46 -7.13 10.78 -6.75
C THR A 46 -7.08 12.00 -7.70
N THR A 47 -7.60 13.15 -7.27
CA THR A 47 -7.66 14.41 -8.02
C THR A 47 -7.38 15.59 -7.09
N GLY A 48 -7.15 16.79 -7.63
CA GLY A 48 -6.88 17.99 -6.82
C GLY A 48 -5.44 18.06 -6.30
N PHE A 49 -4.53 17.25 -6.86
CA PHE A 49 -3.10 17.31 -6.59
C PHE A 49 -2.29 16.81 -7.79
N HIS A 50 -1.01 17.17 -7.81
CA HIS A 50 0.00 16.65 -8.72
C HIS A 50 1.16 16.03 -7.94
N VAL A 51 1.84 15.06 -8.54
CA VAL A 51 3.06 14.45 -7.98
C VAL A 51 4.25 14.91 -8.80
N ALA A 52 5.16 15.64 -8.16
CA ALA A 52 6.45 16.00 -8.74
C ALA A 52 7.52 15.07 -8.15
N LEU A 53 8.13 14.23 -8.99
CA LEU A 53 9.24 13.37 -8.55
C LEU A 53 10.55 14.15 -8.60
N ASN A 54 11.49 13.79 -7.72
CA ASN A 54 12.84 14.33 -7.79
C ASN A 54 13.52 13.87 -9.10
N ASP A 55 14.29 14.77 -9.70
CA ASP A 55 15.07 14.45 -10.90
C ASP A 55 16.39 13.79 -10.50
N GLY A 56 16.68 12.63 -11.11
CA GLY A 56 17.94 11.89 -10.93
C GLY A 56 17.73 10.48 -10.35
N GLU A 57 18.44 9.51 -10.92
CA GLU A 57 18.32 8.09 -10.52
C GLU A 57 18.67 7.86 -9.03
N ASP A 58 19.47 8.74 -8.44
CA ASP A 58 19.98 8.61 -7.07
C ASP A 58 19.19 9.44 -6.03
N ALA A 59 18.14 10.17 -6.46
CA ALA A 59 17.37 11.07 -5.61
C ALA A 59 15.95 10.51 -5.40
N PRO A 60 15.73 9.52 -4.51
CA PRO A 60 14.40 8.99 -4.27
C PRO A 60 13.47 10.07 -3.70
N GLY A 61 12.17 9.90 -3.95
CA GLY A 61 11.13 10.77 -3.40
C GLY A 61 10.62 11.82 -4.39
N GLY A 62 10.04 12.88 -3.82
CA GLY A 62 9.36 13.93 -4.56
C GLY A 62 8.47 14.76 -3.64
N ALA A 63 7.43 15.37 -4.21
CA ALA A 63 6.42 16.08 -3.47
C ALA A 63 5.01 15.87 -4.07
N VAL A 64 4.02 15.81 -3.19
CA VAL A 64 2.62 15.98 -3.54
C VAL A 64 2.27 17.46 -3.44
N ILE A 65 1.72 18.02 -4.51
CA ILE A 65 1.36 19.43 -4.64
C ILE A 65 -0.15 19.51 -4.79
N PHE A 66 -0.87 19.94 -3.76
CA PHE A 66 -2.32 20.14 -3.81
C PHE A 66 -2.68 21.41 -4.58
N GLU A 67 -3.75 21.36 -5.37
CA GLU A 67 -4.32 22.54 -6.06
C GLU A 67 -4.93 23.53 -5.07
N VAL A 68 -5.48 23.02 -3.98
CA VAL A 68 -6.05 23.79 -2.86
C VAL A 68 -5.41 23.30 -1.57
N ALA A 69 -4.90 24.21 -0.74
CA ALA A 69 -4.27 23.87 0.52
C ALA A 69 -5.23 23.05 1.41
N PRO A 70 -4.80 21.88 1.94
CA PRO A 70 -5.63 21.10 2.85
C PRO A 70 -5.98 21.91 4.10
N SER A 71 -7.24 21.81 4.53
CA SER A 71 -7.77 22.53 5.70
C SER A 71 -6.94 22.31 6.96
N VAL A 72 -6.97 23.29 7.87
CA VAL A 72 -6.33 23.19 9.19
C VAL A 72 -6.77 21.91 9.90
N GLY A 73 -5.79 21.09 10.30
CA GLY A 73 -6.01 19.84 11.02
C GLY A 73 -6.36 18.63 10.16
N ALA A 74 -6.50 18.79 8.83
CA ALA A 74 -6.72 17.67 7.93
C ALA A 74 -5.51 16.70 7.97
N ALA A 75 -5.79 15.40 8.18
CA ALA A 75 -4.76 14.38 8.28
C ALA A 75 -4.37 13.87 6.89
N ILE A 76 -3.20 14.27 6.41
CA ILE A 76 -2.67 13.90 5.09
C ILE A 76 -1.75 12.69 5.27
N SER A 77 -1.94 11.67 4.45
CA SER A 77 -1.09 10.47 4.41
C SER A 77 -0.65 10.23 2.98
N ILE A 78 0.66 10.25 2.75
CA ILE A 78 1.30 10.02 1.45
C ILE A 78 2.09 8.72 1.58
N ARG A 79 1.78 7.74 0.75
CA ARG A 79 2.37 6.39 0.83
C ARG A 79 2.70 5.86 -0.54
N ARG A 80 3.66 4.94 -0.59
CA ARG A 80 3.86 4.13 -1.78
C ARG A 80 2.72 3.12 -1.93
N TYR A 81 2.25 2.94 -3.16
CA TYR A 81 1.28 1.94 -3.54
C TYR A 81 1.64 1.34 -4.91
N LEU A 82 2.35 0.21 -4.89
CA LEU A 82 2.78 -0.47 -6.11
C LEU A 82 1.68 -1.41 -6.62
N ARG A 83 1.35 -1.30 -7.92
CA ARG A 83 0.49 -2.28 -8.60
C ARG A 83 1.34 -3.38 -9.21
N LEU A 84 0.84 -4.61 -9.26
CA LEU A 84 1.57 -5.69 -9.94
C LEU A 84 1.71 -5.37 -11.44
N ARG A 85 2.92 -5.03 -11.87
CA ARG A 85 3.28 -4.72 -13.27
C ARG A 85 4.75 -5.02 -13.53
N ARG A 86 5.13 -5.08 -14.81
CA ARG A 86 6.53 -5.09 -15.26
C ARG A 86 6.94 -3.70 -15.68
N LEU A 87 8.17 -3.27 -15.37
CA LEU A 87 8.70 -1.98 -15.84
C LEU A 87 9.36 -2.12 -17.21
N SER A 88 10.04 -3.24 -17.44
CA SER A 88 10.86 -3.45 -18.64
C SER A 88 10.37 -4.58 -19.54
N ALA A 89 10.45 -4.34 -20.86
CA ALA A 89 10.25 -5.34 -21.90
C ALA A 89 11.60 -5.75 -22.50
N TYR A 90 12.08 -6.95 -22.16
CA TYR A 90 13.34 -7.48 -22.68
C TYR A 90 13.15 -8.04 -24.10
N GLY A 91 13.98 -7.58 -25.03
CA GLY A 91 14.01 -8.10 -26.39
C GLY A 91 14.67 -9.49 -26.46
N SER A 92 14.34 -10.27 -27.48
CA SER A 92 14.88 -11.62 -27.68
C SER A 92 16.28 -11.65 -28.31
N SER A 93 16.70 -10.56 -28.96
CA SER A 93 17.92 -10.51 -29.79
C SER A 93 19.14 -9.89 -29.10
N ALA A 94 18.98 -9.33 -27.89
CA ALA A 94 20.06 -8.70 -27.14
C ALA A 94 19.92 -9.02 -25.65
N SER A 95 21.07 -9.12 -24.96
CA SER A 95 21.07 -9.25 -23.50
C SER A 95 20.30 -8.07 -22.88
N PRO A 96 19.47 -8.30 -21.85
CA PRO A 96 18.88 -7.24 -21.05
C PRO A 96 19.96 -6.26 -20.59
N ARG A 97 19.64 -4.96 -20.62
CA ARG A 97 20.51 -3.95 -20.02
C ARG A 97 20.48 -4.14 -18.49
N GLY A 98 21.64 -4.09 -17.85
CA GLY A 98 21.75 -4.35 -16.40
C GLY A 98 20.94 -3.37 -15.55
N ASP A 99 20.90 -2.09 -15.95
CA ASP A 99 20.08 -1.05 -15.31
C ASP A 99 18.57 -1.37 -15.34
N ALA A 100 18.07 -1.91 -16.46
CA ALA A 100 16.68 -2.32 -16.58
C ALA A 100 16.36 -3.54 -15.70
N VAL A 101 17.30 -4.48 -15.59
CA VAL A 101 17.17 -5.65 -14.71
C VAL A 101 17.18 -5.24 -13.24
N ASP A 102 18.15 -4.40 -12.83
CA ASP A 102 18.23 -3.88 -11.47
C ASP A 102 16.94 -3.14 -11.08
N ARG A 103 16.43 -2.27 -11.96
CA ARG A 103 15.19 -1.54 -11.73
C ARG A 103 13.96 -2.45 -11.60
N ASP A 104 13.85 -3.49 -12.42
CA ASP A 104 12.79 -4.50 -12.32
C ASP A 104 12.90 -5.29 -11.00
N LEU A 105 14.10 -5.67 -10.58
CA LEU A 105 14.35 -6.38 -9.32
C LEU A 105 14.01 -5.51 -8.11
N ASP A 106 14.43 -4.23 -8.12
CA ASP A 106 14.08 -3.26 -7.09
C ASP A 106 12.58 -3.06 -6.98
N TYR A 107 11.85 -3.03 -8.12
CA TYR A 107 10.40 -2.97 -8.14
C TYR A 107 9.77 -4.16 -7.42
N LEU A 108 10.21 -5.37 -7.74
CA LEU A 108 9.71 -6.59 -7.14
C LEU A 108 10.01 -6.64 -5.63
N THR A 109 11.24 -6.26 -5.22
CA THR A 109 11.61 -6.18 -3.80
C THR A 109 10.75 -5.17 -3.05
N ALA A 110 10.52 -4.00 -3.62
CA ALA A 110 9.65 -2.99 -3.03
C ALA A 110 8.19 -3.46 -2.93
N ALA A 111 7.67 -4.10 -3.99
CA ALA A 111 6.30 -4.63 -4.01
C ALA A 111 6.11 -5.74 -2.97
N LEU A 112 7.10 -6.64 -2.81
CA LEU A 112 7.07 -7.67 -1.77
C LEU A 112 7.12 -7.06 -0.36
N GLY A 113 7.91 -6.00 -0.15
CA GLY A 113 7.94 -5.28 1.13
C GLY A 113 6.59 -4.61 1.45
N ASP A 114 5.92 -4.04 0.45
CA ASP A 114 4.59 -3.45 0.61
C ASP A 114 3.54 -4.54 0.97
N VAL A 115 3.67 -5.75 0.39
CA VAL A 115 2.84 -6.92 0.76
C VAL A 115 3.13 -7.39 2.20
N ASP A 116 4.39 -7.52 2.61
CA ASP A 116 4.74 -7.86 4.01
C ASP A 116 4.10 -6.86 4.99
N GLN A 117 4.20 -5.57 4.68
CA GLN A 117 3.61 -4.52 5.50
C GLN A 117 2.09 -4.60 5.56
N ALA A 118 1.41 -4.98 4.47
CA ALA A 118 -0.03 -5.21 4.46
C ALA A 118 -0.42 -6.44 5.31
N MET A 119 0.36 -7.52 5.24
CA MET A 119 0.14 -8.74 6.03
C MET A 119 0.36 -8.54 7.54
N ARG A 120 1.14 -7.54 7.96
CA ARG A 120 1.30 -7.21 9.40
C ARG A 120 0.01 -6.74 10.06
N GLY A 121 -0.91 -6.17 9.28
CA GLY A 121 -2.21 -5.70 9.76
C GLY A 121 -3.37 -6.66 9.49
N SER A 122 -3.11 -7.80 8.85
CA SER A 122 -4.16 -8.77 8.54
C SER A 122 -4.46 -9.66 9.75
N LEU A 123 -5.68 -10.20 9.81
CA LEU A 123 -5.98 -11.35 10.67
C LEU A 123 -5.06 -12.50 10.24
N ARG A 124 -4.46 -13.18 11.21
CA ARG A 124 -3.60 -14.35 11.01
C ARG A 124 -4.11 -15.45 11.94
N LEU A 125 -4.08 -16.67 11.44
CA LEU A 125 -4.32 -17.85 12.26
C LEU A 125 -3.19 -18.05 13.25
N ASP A 126 -3.51 -18.73 14.35
CA ASP A 126 -2.46 -19.33 15.15
C ASP A 126 -1.67 -20.33 14.28
N PRO A 127 -0.33 -20.40 14.41
CA PRO A 127 0.48 -21.41 13.71
C PRO A 127 -0.02 -22.85 13.89
N ALA A 128 -0.65 -23.17 15.02
CA ALA A 128 -1.23 -24.49 15.26
C ALA A 128 -2.42 -24.83 14.34
N ASP A 129 -3.09 -23.81 13.80
CA ASP A 129 -4.35 -23.94 13.07
C ASP A 129 -4.19 -23.75 11.54
N GLN A 130 -2.96 -23.66 11.03
CA GLN A 130 -2.71 -23.36 9.60
C GLN A 130 -3.26 -24.42 8.64
N ASP A 131 -3.36 -25.67 9.10
CA ASP A 131 -3.92 -26.79 8.34
C ASP A 131 -5.32 -27.20 8.85
N ALA A 132 -5.95 -26.37 9.68
CA ALA A 132 -7.17 -26.74 10.42
C ALA A 132 -8.43 -26.88 9.57
N GLY A 133 -8.46 -26.41 8.32
CA GLY A 133 -9.60 -26.63 7.41
C GLY A 133 -9.84 -25.53 6.36
N ASP A 134 -11.10 -25.39 5.92
CA ASP A 134 -11.52 -24.42 4.90
C ASP A 134 -11.87 -23.06 5.51
N LEU A 135 -10.97 -22.10 5.32
CA LEU A 135 -11.08 -20.75 5.84
C LEU A 135 -11.62 -19.75 4.81
N ALA A 136 -12.28 -20.25 3.77
CA ALA A 136 -13.03 -19.39 2.87
C ALA A 136 -14.05 -18.56 3.67
N LEU A 137 -14.01 -17.24 3.48
CA LEU A 137 -14.99 -16.35 4.09
C LEU A 137 -16.39 -16.72 3.58
N PRO A 138 -17.39 -16.83 4.48
CA PRO A 138 -18.76 -17.05 4.07
C PRO A 138 -19.25 -15.85 3.25
N ARG A 139 -20.28 -16.06 2.42
CA ARG A 139 -20.93 -14.94 1.73
C ARG A 139 -21.40 -13.90 2.76
N MET A 140 -21.10 -12.64 2.50
CA MET A 140 -21.44 -11.54 3.39
C MET A 140 -22.96 -11.46 3.58
N VAL A 141 -23.40 -11.49 4.83
CA VAL A 141 -24.79 -11.22 5.23
C VAL A 141 -24.80 -9.96 6.09
N PRO A 142 -25.53 -8.90 5.67
CA PRO A 142 -25.57 -7.65 6.45
C PRO A 142 -26.02 -7.88 7.89
N GLY A 143 -25.29 -7.27 8.84
CA GLY A 143 -25.64 -7.31 10.26
C GLY A 143 -25.22 -8.56 11.03
N ARG A 144 -24.62 -9.57 10.37
CA ARG A 144 -24.12 -10.79 11.04
C ARG A 144 -22.65 -10.71 11.40
N ALA A 145 -22.30 -11.29 12.54
CA ALA A 145 -20.91 -11.48 12.94
C ALA A 145 -20.21 -12.56 12.10
N LEU A 146 -18.88 -12.46 11.99
CA LEU A 146 -18.04 -13.55 11.50
C LEU A 146 -17.59 -14.39 12.70
N MET A 147 -17.78 -15.71 12.64
CA MET A 147 -17.39 -16.64 13.71
C MET A 147 -16.78 -17.93 13.16
N TRP A 148 -16.15 -18.72 14.03
CA TRP A 148 -15.82 -20.12 13.75
C TRP A 148 -17.10 -20.96 13.62
N ASN A 149 -17.11 -21.92 12.69
CA ASN A 149 -18.19 -22.91 12.60
C ASN A 149 -18.15 -23.86 13.80
N ASP A 150 -19.21 -24.67 13.95
CA ASP A 150 -19.34 -25.59 15.09
C ASP A 150 -18.24 -26.68 15.11
N GLN A 151 -17.66 -26.99 13.95
CA GLN A 151 -16.60 -27.97 13.76
C GLN A 151 -15.21 -27.41 14.09
N GLY A 152 -15.05 -26.08 14.17
CA GLY A 152 -13.77 -25.41 14.40
C GLY A 152 -12.79 -25.46 13.22
N ASP A 153 -13.24 -25.92 12.05
CA ASP A 153 -12.42 -26.10 10.84
C ASP A 153 -12.74 -25.08 9.73
N GLY A 154 -13.58 -24.09 10.03
CA GLY A 154 -13.97 -23.07 9.06
C GLY A 154 -14.71 -21.88 9.65
N LEU A 155 -15.10 -20.95 8.76
CA LEU A 155 -15.77 -19.70 9.15
C LEU A 155 -17.26 -19.71 8.74
N ALA A 156 -18.11 -19.12 9.57
CA ALA A 156 -19.54 -19.02 9.37
C ALA A 156 -20.09 -17.63 9.73
N ASN A 157 -21.26 -17.31 9.17
CA ASN A 157 -22.03 -16.15 9.62
C ASN A 157 -22.73 -16.50 10.94
N GLY A 158 -22.41 -15.74 11.98
CA GLY A 158 -22.91 -15.93 13.33
C GLY A 158 -24.19 -15.14 13.62
N PRO A 159 -24.47 -14.92 14.92
CA PRO A 159 -25.62 -14.14 15.34
C PRO A 159 -25.55 -12.70 14.85
N ASP A 160 -26.71 -12.05 14.79
CA ASP A 160 -26.80 -10.61 14.53
C ASP A 160 -26.53 -9.78 15.80
N ALA A 161 -26.41 -8.46 15.64
CA ALA A 161 -26.11 -7.56 16.75
C ALA A 161 -27.18 -7.56 17.86
N GLY A 162 -28.44 -7.85 17.52
CA GLY A 162 -29.54 -7.95 18.50
C GLY A 162 -29.45 -9.23 19.32
N GLU A 163 -29.10 -10.35 18.70
CA GLU A 163 -28.89 -11.65 19.34
C GLU A 163 -27.66 -11.66 20.28
N ILE A 164 -26.64 -10.84 20.00
CA ILE A 164 -25.43 -10.73 20.85
C ILE A 164 -25.69 -9.86 22.10
N ALA A 165 -26.58 -8.87 22.00
CA ALA A 165 -26.83 -7.88 23.05
C ALA A 165 -27.87 -8.32 24.11
N SER A 166 -28.49 -9.49 23.93
CA SER A 166 -29.49 -10.10 24.83
C SER A 166 -28.88 -11.11 25.78
#